data_AF-A0A2H0SUW9-F1
#
_entry.id   AF-A0A2H0SUW9-F1
#
_cell.length_a   1.000
_cell.length_b   1.000
_cell.length_c   1.000
_cell.angle_alpha   90.00
_cell.angle_beta   90.00
_cell.angle_gamma   90.00
#
_symmetry.space_group_name_H-M   'P 1'
#
loop_
_entity.id
_entity.type
_entity.pdbx_description
1 polymer ?
#
loop_
_entity_poly.entity_id
_entity_poly.type
_entity_poly.pdbx_seq_one_letter_code
_entity_poly.pdbx_strand_id
1 'polypeptide(L)' 'ADMLQEPSSICGLPGINVPVFRDPETNLFLGLNIVAPAWREDLVIQFGDAYEKATSWNSWRNND' A
#
# COMPACT_ATOMS: atom_id res chain seq x y z
N ALA A 1 10.15 -5.22 9.93
CA ALA A 1 8.91 -4.52 9.53
C ALA A 1 8.78 -3.21 10.29
N ASP A 2 8.80 -3.27 11.63
CA ASP A 2 8.83 -2.14 12.57
C ASP A 2 9.82 -1.03 12.18
N MET A 3 11.12 -1.34 12.04
CA MET A 3 12.18 -0.35 11.76
C MET A 3 11.95 0.59 10.55
N LEU A 4 11.15 0.19 9.56
CA LEU A 4 10.83 1.01 8.39
C LEU A 4 9.52 1.80 8.54
N GLN A 5 8.63 1.37 9.45
CA GLN A 5 7.34 1.99 9.73
C GLN A 5 7.43 3.01 10.86
N GLU A 6 8.19 2.69 11.92
CA GLU A 6 8.36 3.52 13.13
C GLU A 6 8.64 5.01 12.86
N PRO A 7 9.55 5.40 11.95
CA PRO A 7 9.82 6.83 11.75
C PRO A 7 8.60 7.59 11.22
N SER A 8 7.73 6.95 10.42
CA SER A 8 6.51 7.59 9.93
C SER A 8 5.45 7.73 11.03
N SER A 9 5.33 6.73 11.91
CA SER A 9 4.45 6.76 13.08
C SER A 9 4.85 7.84 14.08
N ILE A 10 6.15 7.96 14.38
CA ILE A 10 6.69 8.96 15.30
C ILE A 10 6.50 10.38 14.74
N CYS A 11 6.69 10.55 13.43
CA CYS A 11 6.52 11.84 12.77
C CYS A 11 5.05 12.21 12.47
N GLY A 12 4.09 11.32 12.75
CA GLY A 12 2.66 11.53 12.46
C GLY A 12 2.36 11.69 10.97
N LEU A 13 3.15 11.06 10.10
CA LEU A 13 2.98 11.17 8.66
C LEU A 13 1.88 10.23 8.17
N PRO A 14 1.02 10.68 7.24
CA PRO A 14 0.02 9.82 6.65
C PRO A 14 0.69 8.76 5.78
N GLY A 15 0.32 7.50 5.99
CA GLY A 15 0.79 6.38 5.19
C GLY A 15 -0.27 5.31 4.98
N ILE A 16 -0.13 4.55 3.90
CA ILE A 16 -1.00 3.42 3.55
C ILE A 16 -0.15 2.22 3.16
N ASN A 17 -0.60 1.04 3.57
CA ASN A 17 -0.02 -0.21 3.10
C ASN A 17 -0.94 -0.82 2.03
N VAL A 18 -0.43 -0.90 0.81
CA VAL A 18 -1.13 -1.51 -0.33
C VAL A 18 -0.44 -2.83 -0.66
N PRO A 19 -1.17 -3.96 -0.78
CA PRO A 19 -0.54 -5.19 -1.23
C PRO A 19 -0.07 -5.00 -2.69
N VAL A 20 1.01 -5.67 -3.10
CA VAL A 20 1.61 -5.50 -4.44
C VAL A 20 1.83 -6.80 -5.18
N PHE A 21 1.88 -7.90 -4.45
CA PHE A 21 2.12 -9.21 -5.01
C PHE A 21 1.60 -10.28 -4.06
N ARG A 22 1.07 -11.36 -4.63
CA ARG A 22 0.75 -12.59 -3.92
C ARG A 22 1.64 -13.69 -4.44
N ASP A 23 2.48 -14.23 -3.56
CA ASP A 23 3.31 -15.37 -3.90
C ASP A 23 2.45 -16.63 -4.11
N PRO A 24 2.51 -17.28 -5.29
CA PRO A 24 1.64 -18.40 -5.61
C PRO A 24 2.01 -19.69 -4.86
N GLU A 25 3.27 -19.85 -4.44
CA GLU A 25 3.76 -21.06 -3.77
C GLU A 25 3.48 -21.05 -2.27
N THR A 26 3.74 -19.92 -1.61
CA THR A 26 3.59 -19.74 -0.17
C THR A 26 2.26 -19.09 0.24
N ASN A 27 1.50 -18.55 -0.72
CA ASN A 27 0.25 -17.79 -0.48
C ASN A 27 0.46 -16.55 0.41
N LEU A 28 1.67 -15.99 0.45
CA LEU A 28 1.98 -14.80 1.22
C LEU A 28 1.83 -13.53 0.37
N PHE A 29 1.35 -12.48 1.01
CA PHE A 29 1.21 -11.17 0.37
C PHE A 29 2.42 -10.30 0.69
N LEU A 30 2.98 -9.67 -0.33
CA LEU A 30 3.94 -8.61 -0.18
C LEU A 30 3.19 -7.27 -0.11
N GLY A 31 3.46 -6.50 0.96
CA GLY A 31 2.92 -5.15 1.14
C GLY A 31 3.93 -4.08 0.72
N LEU A 32 3.43 -3.00 0.15
CA LEU A 32 4.15 -1.75 -0.09
C LEU A 32 3.58 -0.67 0.82
N ASN A 33 4.45 -0.09 1.65
CA ASN A 33 4.11 1.03 2.50
C ASN A 33 4.46 2.35 1.80
N ILE A 34 3.45 3.20 1.60
CA ILE A 34 3.60 4.51 0.97
C ILE A 34 3.35 5.56 2.04
N VAL A 35 4.26 6.52 2.16
CA VAL A 35 4.16 7.62 3.13
C VAL A 35 4.15 8.94 2.37
N ALA A 36 3.22 9.83 2.71
CA ALA A 36 3.15 11.17 2.15
C ALA A 36 3.54 12.23 3.21
N PRO A 37 3.78 13.49 2.78
CA PRO A 37 3.94 14.60 3.71
C PRO A 37 2.72 14.78 4.62
N ALA A 38 2.93 15.44 5.76
CA ALA A 38 1.86 15.75 6.70
C ALA A 38 0.67 16.44 6.02
N TRP A 39 -0.55 16.06 6.40
CA TRP A 39 -1.83 16.61 5.89
C TRP A 39 -2.08 16.37 4.39
N ARG A 40 -1.39 15.39 3.79
CA ARG A 40 -1.54 15.01 2.39
C ARG A 40 -2.08 13.59 2.22
N GLU A 41 -3.08 13.24 3.02
CA GLU A 41 -3.85 11.99 2.91
C GLU A 41 -4.45 11.84 1.51
N ASP A 42 -4.84 12.95 0.88
CA ASP A 42 -5.32 13.01 -0.49
C ASP A 42 -4.33 12.36 -1.48
N LEU A 43 -3.02 12.61 -1.33
CA LEU A 43 -2.00 12.02 -2.21
C LEU A 43 -1.86 10.51 -1.97
N VAL A 44 -1.94 10.10 -0.70
CA VAL A 44 -1.86 8.68 -0.31
C VAL A 44 -3.03 7.90 -0.92
N ILE A 45 -4.23 8.46 -0.86
CA ILE A 45 -5.45 7.85 -1.41
C ILE A 45 -5.43 7.85 -2.93
N GLN A 46 -5.07 8.97 -3.57
CA GLN A 46 -4.95 9.04 -5.03
C GLN A 46 -3.91 8.05 -5.57
N PHE A 47 -2.77 7.91 -4.88
CA PHE A 47 -1.77 6.91 -5.26
C PHE A 47 -2.32 5.49 -5.11
N GLY A 48 -2.99 5.18 -4.00
CA GLY A 48 -3.60 3.86 -3.77
C GLY A 48 -4.62 3.50 -4.85
N ASP A 49 -5.51 4.43 -5.20
CA ASP A 49 -6.49 4.26 -6.28
C ASP A 49 -5.84 4.06 -7.65
N ALA A 50 -4.84 4.89 -7.99
CA ALA A 50 -4.11 4.78 -9.24
C ALA A 50 -3.35 3.45 -9.33
N TYR A 51 -2.71 3.03 -8.24
CA TYR A 51 -1.99 1.76 -8.16
C TYR A 51 -2.94 0.58 -8.30
N GLU A 52 -4.07 0.57 -7.59
CA GLU A 52 -5.07 -0.49 -7.70
C GLU A 52 -5.64 -0.61 -9.12
N LYS A 53 -5.87 0.52 -9.82
CA LYS A 53 -6.36 0.52 -11.21
C LYS A 53 -5.31 0.09 -12.22
N ALA A 54 -4.05 0.47 -12.02
CA ALA A 54 -2.95 0.12 -12.91
C ALA A 54 -2.58 -1.37 -12.82
N THR A 55 -3.04 -2.05 -11.76
CA THR A 55 -2.54 -3.37 -11.43
C THR A 55 -3.61 -4.44 -11.59
N SER A 56 -3.29 -5.49 -12.36
CA SER A 56 -4.22 -6.56 -12.75
C SER A 56 -4.16 -7.81 -11.88
N TRP A 57 -3.29 -7.87 -10.85
CA TRP A 57 -3.18 -9.05 -9.98
C TRP A 57 -4.20 -9.08 -8.83
N ASN A 58 -4.95 -7.99 -8.60
CA ASN A 58 -5.97 -7.91 -7.55
C ASN A 58 -7.17 -8.81 -7.87
N SER A 59 -7.17 -10.01 -7.29
CA SER A 59 -8.23 -11.00 -7.45
C SER A 59 -9.59 -10.53 -6.93
N TRP A 60 -9.64 -9.58 -5.98
CA TRP A 60 -10.90 -8.99 -5.50
C TRP A 60 -11.51 -7.96 -6.45
N ARG A 61 -10.72 -7.39 -7.36
CA ARG A 61 -11.18 -6.40 -8.32
C ARG A 61 -11.64 -7.05 -9.62
N ASN A 62 -10.99 -8.14 -10.01
CA ASN A 62 -11.36 -8.96 -11.16
C ASN A 62 -12.32 -10.07 -10.68
N ASN A 63 -13.59 -9.72 -10.50
CA ASN A 63 -14.65 -10.72 -10.37
C ASN A 63 -14.92 -11.30 -11.76
N ASP A 64 -14.33 -12.45 -12.06
CA ASP A 64 -14.88 -13.45 -12.99
C ASP A 64 -15.67 -14.49 -12.19
#